data_AF-X1SKB0-F1
#
_entry.id   AF-X1SKB0-F1
#
_cell.length_a   1.000
_cell.length_b   1.000
_cell.length_c   1.000
_cell.angle_alpha   90.00
_cell.angle_beta   90.00
_cell.angle_gamma   90.00
#
_symmetry.space_group_name_H-M   'P 1'
#
loop_
_entity.id
_entity.type
_entity.pdbx_description
1 polymer ?
#
loop_
_entity_poly.entity_id
_entity_poly.type
_entity_poly.pdbx_seq_one_letter_code
_entity_poly.pdbx_strand_id
1 'polypeptide(L)'
;MPYTVVTMHCFDRRYRINIGYFNGEVGSTIRILPTRPKTIEELLLPDVVKDLAKRTKGLVLITGSTSQGKTTTMASMIDEINTTCEKHIVTIEDPIEYVHTNKAG
;
A
#
# COMPACT_ATOMS: atom_id res chain seq x y z
N MET A 1 13.96 11.31 -19.47
CA MET A 1 14.22 10.00 -20.10
C MET A 1 13.22 9.01 -19.52
N PRO A 2 12.59 8.14 -20.34
CA PRO A 2 11.61 7.19 -19.83
C PRO A 2 12.31 6.26 -18.83
N TYR A 3 11.73 6.15 -17.64
CA TYR A 3 12.06 5.10 -16.69
C TYR A 3 10.87 4.13 -16.65
N THR A 4 11.16 2.84 -16.62
CA THR A 4 10.14 1.81 -16.46
C THR A 4 10.10 1.41 -15.00
N VAL A 5 8.90 1.42 -14.41
CA VAL A 5 8.67 0.89 -13.07
C VAL A 5 8.16 -0.54 -13.21
N VAL A 6 8.86 -1.48 -12.58
CA VAL A 6 8.43 -2.89 -12.52
C VAL A 6 8.38 -3.36 -11.08
N THR A 7 7.40 -4.21 -10.78
CA THR A 7 7.37 -4.95 -9.53
C THR A 7 7.91 -6.35 -9.75
N MET A 8 9.02 -6.69 -9.09
CA MET A 8 9.65 -8.00 -9.17
C MET A 8 9.34 -8.82 -7.90
N HIS A 9 9.03 -10.11 -8.08
CA HIS A 9 8.84 -11.07 -7.00
C HIS A 9 10.05 -12.02 -6.96
N CYS A 10 10.79 -12.05 -5.85
CA CYS A 10 11.98 -12.87 -5.70
C CYS A 10 12.18 -13.26 -4.22
N PHE A 11 12.49 -14.52 -3.94
CA PHE A 11 12.70 -15.05 -2.58
C PHE A 11 11.60 -14.66 -1.57
N ASP A 12 10.33 -14.80 -1.97
CA ASP A 12 9.15 -14.45 -1.17
C ASP A 12 9.07 -12.96 -0.76
N ARG A 13 9.71 -12.08 -1.53
CA ARG A 13 9.69 -10.62 -1.33
C ARG A 13 9.35 -9.90 -2.62
N ARG A 14 8.76 -8.72 -2.46
CA ARG A 14 8.41 -7.83 -3.57
C ARG A 14 9.36 -6.65 -3.61
N TYR A 15 9.73 -6.23 -4.81
CA TYR A 15 10.63 -5.12 -5.05
C TYR A 15 10.02 -4.18 -6.08
N ARG A 16 10.03 -2.88 -5.79
CA ARG A 16 9.76 -1.85 -6.78
C ARG A 16 11.07 -1.43 -7.40
N ILE A 17 11.21 -1.68 -8.68
CA ILE A 17 12.44 -1.38 -9.44
C ILE A 17 12.10 -0.29 -10.44
N ASN A 18 12.78 0.85 -10.30
CA ASN A 18 12.79 1.90 -11.32
C ASN A 18 14.03 1.70 -12.17
N ILE A 19 13.86 1.35 -13.45
CA ILE A 19 14.95 1.16 -14.41
C ILE A 19 14.98 2.36 -15.35
N GLY A 20 16.14 2.96 -15.55
CA GLY A 20 16.27 4.13 -16.43
C GLY A 20 17.71 4.52 -16.68
N TYR A 21 17.90 5.69 -17.25
CA TYR A 21 19.22 6.27 -17.47
C TYR A 21 19.55 7.30 -16.39
N PHE A 22 20.70 7.13 -15.75
CA PHE A 22 21.24 8.00 -14.71
C PHE A 22 22.62 8.46 -15.18
N ASN A 23 22.79 9.76 -15.41
CA ASN A 23 24.03 10.34 -15.97
C ASN A 23 24.48 9.70 -17.30
N GLY A 24 23.53 9.32 -18.16
CA GLY A 24 23.82 8.71 -19.46
C GLY A 24 24.09 7.21 -19.44
N GLU A 25 24.17 6.60 -18.26
CA GLU A 25 24.34 5.16 -18.08
C GLU A 25 23.03 4.49 -17.66
N VAL A 26 22.85 3.23 -18.04
CA VAL A 26 21.72 2.43 -17.55
C VAL A 26 21.93 2.14 -16.07
N GLY A 27 20.92 2.43 -15.26
CA GLY A 27 20.92 2.14 -13.84
C GLY A 27 19.55 1.73 -13.33
N SER A 28 19.47 1.41 -12.03
CA SER A 28 18.20 1.15 -11.37
C SER A 28 18.19 1.60 -9.92
N THR A 29 17.01 1.99 -9.44
CA THR A 29 16.75 2.15 -8.01
C THR A 29 15.82 1.04 -7.56
N ILE A 30 16.24 0.29 -6.54
CA ILE A 30 15.51 -0.86 -6.01
C ILE A 30 15.01 -0.53 -4.61
N ARG A 31 13.71 -0.69 -4.38
CA ARG A 31 13.10 -0.56 -3.04
C ARG A 31 12.41 -1.85 -2.67
N ILE A 32 12.68 -2.35 -1.46
CA ILE A 32 11.95 -3.49 -0.88
C ILE A 32 10.52 -3.02 -0.54
N LEU A 33 9.53 -3.75 -1.01
CA LEU A 33 8.13 -3.54 -0.65
C LEU A 33 7.79 -4.33 0.63
N PRO A 34 6.98 -3.77 1.52
CA PRO A 34 6.54 -4.48 2.72
C PRO A 34 5.74 -5.74 2.38
N THR A 35 5.86 -6.78 3.22
CA THR A 35 5.14 -8.04 3.02
C THR A 35 3.70 -7.98 3.52
N ARG A 36 3.44 -7.21 4.58
CA ARG A 36 2.10 -6.98 5.14
C ARG A 36 1.85 -5.51 5.46
N PRO A 37 0.59 -5.06 5.42
CA PRO A 37 0.20 -3.81 6.07
C PRO A 37 0.47 -3.88 7.57
N LYS A 38 0.76 -2.72 8.18
CA LYS A 38 0.74 -2.56 9.64
C LYS A 38 -0.71 -2.36 10.09
N THR A 39 -1.06 -2.80 11.29
CA THR A 39 -2.39 -2.51 11.85
C THR A 39 -2.52 -1.03 12.23
N ILE A 40 -3.74 -0.57 12.49
CA ILE A 40 -4.00 0.80 12.95
C ILE A 40 -3.25 1.08 14.27
N GLU A 41 -3.23 0.09 15.17
CA GLU A 41 -2.56 0.14 16.47
C GLU A 41 -1.03 0.16 16.33
N GLU A 42 -0.46 -0.66 15.44
CA GLU A 42 0.98 -0.66 15.15
C GLU A 42 1.49 0.67 14.57
N LEU A 43 0.59 1.47 13.97
CA LEU A 43 0.87 2.79 13.46
C LEU A 43 0.60 3.91 14.47
N LEU A 44 0.07 3.59 15.66
CA LEU A 44 -0.34 4.56 16.68
C LEU A 44 -1.33 5.61 16.14
N LEU A 45 -2.19 5.19 15.21
CA LEU A 45 -3.23 6.06 14.67
C LEU A 45 -4.38 6.19 15.67
N PRO A 46 -5.06 7.35 15.72
CA PRO A 46 -6.17 7.56 16.64
C PRO A 46 -7.37 6.66 16.28
N ASP A 47 -8.15 6.27 17.29
CA ASP A 47 -9.29 5.35 17.16
C ASP A 47 -10.33 5.78 16.12
N VAL A 48 -10.46 7.09 15.87
CA VAL A 48 -11.32 7.64 14.81
C VAL A 48 -11.04 7.03 13.43
N VAL A 49 -9.79 6.61 13.16
CA VAL A 49 -9.43 5.94 11.90
C VAL A 49 -10.10 4.56 11.80
N LYS A 50 -10.19 3.83 12.91
CA LYS A 50 -10.90 2.55 13.00
C LYS A 50 -12.40 2.73 12.79
N ASP A 51 -12.96 3.79 13.36
CA ASP A 51 -14.37 4.15 13.16
C ASP A 51 -14.68 4.53 11.70
N LEU A 52 -13.75 5.23 11.03
CA LEU A 52 -13.86 5.55 9.60
C LEU A 52 -13.82 4.28 8.74
N ALA A 53 -12.96 3.31 9.05
CA ALA A 53 -12.88 2.04 8.33
C ALA A 53 -14.20 1.24 8.42
N LYS A 54 -14.93 1.34 9.54
CA LYS A 54 -16.21 0.66 9.75
C LYS A 54 -17.41 1.32 9.07
N ARG A 55 -17.26 2.51 8.49
CA ARG A 55 -18.36 3.19 7.79
C ARG A 55 -18.85 2.33 6.62
N THR A 56 -20.17 2.25 6.45
CA THR A 56 -20.81 1.40 5.43
C THR A 56 -20.86 2.07 4.05
N LYS A 57 -20.74 3.40 4.00
CA LYS A 57 -20.75 4.20 2.78
C LYS A 57 -20.09 5.57 3.02
N GLY A 58 -19.61 6.19 1.95
CA GLY A 58 -19.01 7.52 1.97
C GLY A 58 -17.70 7.58 1.18
N LEU A 59 -17.04 8.74 1.23
CA LEU A 59 -15.73 8.97 0.64
C LEU A 59 -14.77 9.38 1.75
N VAL A 60 -13.65 8.67 1.88
CA VAL A 60 -12.55 9.02 2.78
C VAL A 60 -11.35 9.45 1.94
N LEU A 61 -10.80 10.63 2.24
CA LEU A 61 -9.63 11.17 1.56
C LEU A 61 -8.44 11.15 2.52
N ILE A 62 -7.36 10.48 2.11
CA ILE A 62 -6.10 10.45 2.86
C ILE A 62 -5.11 11.35 2.13
N THR A 63 -4.83 12.52 2.70
CA THR A 63 -4.01 13.57 2.06
C THR A 63 -2.68 13.76 2.78
N GLY A 64 -1.71 14.38 2.11
CA GLY A 64 -0.37 14.65 2.64
C GLY A 64 0.70 14.62 1.54
N SER A 65 1.91 15.12 1.82
CA SER A 65 3.00 15.11 0.83
C SER A 65 3.55 13.70 0.57
N THR A 66 4.40 13.56 -0.44
CA THR A 66 5.10 12.30 -0.73
C THR A 66 5.85 11.81 0.51
N SER A 67 5.81 10.49 0.76
CA SER A 67 6.48 9.83 1.89
C SER A 67 5.95 10.14 3.30
N GLN A 68 4.75 10.69 3.46
CA GLN A 68 4.11 10.90 4.78
C GLN A 68 3.17 9.76 5.23
N GLY A 69 3.33 8.55 4.69
CA GLY A 69 2.58 7.38 5.20
C GLY A 69 1.14 7.22 4.69
N LYS A 70 0.67 8.02 3.72
CA LYS A 70 -0.68 7.89 3.14
C LYS A 70 -1.05 6.47 2.73
N THR A 71 -0.22 5.83 1.89
CA THR A 71 -0.44 4.45 1.44
C THR A 71 -0.42 3.48 2.61
N THR A 72 0.43 3.73 3.61
CA THR A 72 0.52 2.89 4.82
C THR A 72 -0.74 3.01 5.68
N THR A 73 -1.28 4.21 5.88
CA THR A 73 -2.57 4.44 6.56
C THR A 73 -3.74 3.84 5.78
N MET A 74 -3.76 4.00 4.46
CA MET A 74 -4.82 3.41 3.63
C MET A 74 -4.79 1.88 3.71
N ALA A 75 -3.61 1.28 3.61
CA ALA A 75 -3.44 -0.16 3.70
C ALA A 75 -3.82 -0.68 5.09
N SER A 76 -3.53 0.04 6.17
CA SER A 76 -3.97 -0.38 7.52
C SER A 76 -5.49 -0.31 7.68
N MET A 77 -6.14 0.70 7.11
CA MET A 77 -7.61 0.80 7.09
C MET A 77 -8.25 -0.32 6.27
N ILE A 78 -7.70 -0.63 5.08
CA ILE A 78 -8.16 -1.74 4.24
C ILE A 78 -7.98 -3.07 4.99
N ASP A 79 -6.87 -3.26 5.69
CA ASP A 79 -6.62 -4.47 6.47
C ASP A 79 -7.60 -4.63 7.64
N GLU A 80 -7.97 -3.53 8.32
CA GLU A 80 -9.01 -3.52 9.34
C GLU A 80 -10.37 -3.94 8.76
N ILE A 81 -10.76 -3.41 7.59
CA ILE A 81 -12.01 -3.80 6.91
C ILE A 81 -11.97 -5.29 6.57
N ASN A 82 -10.90 -5.75 5.93
CA ASN A 82 -10.71 -7.15 5.53
C ASN A 82 -10.71 -8.11 6.72
N THR A 83 -10.32 -7.64 7.91
CA THR A 83 -10.31 -8.45 9.13
C THR A 83 -11.67 -8.46 9.84
N THR A 84 -12.44 -7.39 9.76
CA THR A 84 -13.64 -7.19 10.61
C THR A 84 -14.97 -7.21 9.87
N CYS A 85 -14.96 -7.17 8.53
CA CYS A 85 -16.15 -7.06 7.69
C CYS A 85 -16.11 -8.06 6.53
N GLU A 86 -17.20 -8.80 6.32
CA GLU A 86 -17.41 -9.60 5.10
C GLU A 86 -17.81 -8.68 3.95
N LYS A 87 -16.81 -8.15 3.22
CA LYS A 87 -17.01 -7.22 2.10
C LYS A 87 -16.08 -7.54 0.93
N HIS A 88 -16.54 -7.25 -0.28
CA HIS A 88 -15.69 -7.28 -1.46
C HIS A 88 -14.89 -5.97 -1.60
N ILE A 89 -13.57 -6.06 -1.50
CA ILE A 89 -12.64 -4.92 -1.59
C ILE A 89 -11.95 -4.94 -2.95
N VAL A 90 -11.99 -3.81 -3.66
CA VAL A 90 -11.30 -3.64 -4.95
C VAL A 90 -10.35 -2.45 -4.84
N THR A 91 -9.07 -2.66 -5.18
CA THR A 91 -8.08 -1.59 -5.27
C THR A 91 -7.60 -1.43 -6.71
N ILE A 92 -7.30 -0.19 -7.10
CA ILE A 92 -6.72 0.15 -8.41
C ILE A 92 -5.46 0.96 -8.11
N GLU A 93 -4.30 0.39 -8.44
CA GLU A 93 -2.98 0.92 -8.09
C GLU A 93 -2.02 0.76 -9.28
N ASP A 94 -1.06 1.68 -9.41
CA ASP A 94 0.00 1.64 -10.41
C ASP A 94 1.36 2.06 -9.79
N PRO A 95 2.20 1.13 -9.33
CA PRO A 95 1.96 -0.31 -9.15
C PRO A 95 1.33 -0.65 -7.79
N ILE A 96 0.87 -1.90 -7.62
CA ILE A 96 0.36 -2.42 -6.34
C ILE A 96 1.45 -2.32 -5.26
N GLU A 97 1.16 -1.68 -4.13
CA GLU A 97 2.11 -1.54 -3.02
C GLU A 97 1.98 -2.69 -1.99
N TYR A 98 0.74 -3.05 -1.59
CA TYR A 98 0.46 -4.13 -0.64
C TYR A 98 -0.42 -5.21 -1.26
N VAL A 99 -0.17 -6.48 -0.93
CA VAL A 99 -1.06 -7.59 -1.28
C VAL A 99 -1.84 -7.98 -0.03
N HIS A 100 -3.15 -7.78 -0.07
CA HIS A 100 -4.05 -8.20 1.00
C HIS A 100 -4.57 -9.61 0.70
N THR A 101 -4.23 -10.57 1.54
CA THR A 101 -4.84 -11.90 1.51
C THR A 101 -6.26 -11.83 2.07
N ASN A 102 -7.21 -12.56 1.49
CA ASN A 102 -8.56 -12.62 2.03
C ASN A 102 -8.54 -13.19 3.46
N LYS A 103 -9.19 -12.50 4.40
CA LYS A 103 -9.25 -12.87 5.83
C LYS A 103 -10.68 -13.17 6.28
N ALA A 104 -11.65 -12.35 5.87
CA ALA A 104 -13.06 -12.52 6.20
C ALA A 104 -13.84 -12.87 4.92
N GLY A 105 -14.03 -14.17 4.69
CA GLY A 105 -14.90 -14.72 3.63
C GLY A 105 -14.23 -14.83 2.27
#